data_AF-A0A4S4DC16-F1
#
_entry.id   AF-A0A4S4DC16-F1
#
_cell.length_a   1.000
_cell.length_b   1.000
_cell.length_c   1.000
_cell.angle_alpha   90.00
_cell.angle_beta   90.00
_cell.angle_gamma   90.00
#
_symmetry.space_group_name_H-M   'P 1'
#
loop_
_entity.id
_entity.type
_entity.pdbx_description
1 polymer ?
#
loop_
_entity_poly.entity_id
_entity_poly.type
_entity_poly.pdbx_seq_one_letter_code
_entity_poly.pdbx_strand_id
1 'polypeptide(L)'
;MGFSRAMALWNSIQLEVRALGDAGSAVTYFEESADFLKKVPTDDLEIIHTLSVSLNKVGDLKYYDGDLQAARSYYFQSLNVRRDAIKNHPSSPSQILDMAVSLAKVADVDRNIGNEDVAIDGFQEAIKLLDSLILKAEEVGLEQRRLSVLEFLKNQLAEKQPDSTPRDHVSS
;
A
#
# COMPACT_ATOMS: atom_id res chain seq x y z
N MET A 1 12.70 -16.80 -23.65
CA MET A 1 11.33 -17.32 -23.95
C MET A 1 10.39 -17.37 -22.73
N GLY A 2 10.80 -16.98 -21.51
CA GLY A 2 9.93 -17.05 -20.32
C GLY A 2 9.03 -15.82 -20.07
N PHE A 3 9.47 -14.62 -20.47
CA PHE A 3 8.83 -13.36 -20.11
C PHE A 3 7.45 -13.14 -20.77
N SER A 4 7.31 -13.44 -22.06
CA SER A 4 6.03 -13.32 -22.78
C SER A 4 4.98 -14.33 -22.33
N ARG A 5 5.40 -15.48 -21.79
CA ARG A 5 4.49 -16.47 -21.21
C ARG A 5 3.98 -16.00 -19.84
N ALA A 6 4.85 -15.42 -19.01
CA ALA A 6 4.46 -14.89 -17.70
C ALA A 6 3.44 -13.74 -17.83
N MET A 7 3.66 -12.79 -18.76
CA MET A 7 2.69 -11.72 -19.00
C MET A 7 1.38 -12.20 -19.65
N ALA A 8 1.43 -13.19 -20.55
CA ALA A 8 0.21 -13.76 -21.12
C ALA A 8 -0.62 -14.53 -20.08
N LEU A 9 0.06 -15.25 -19.18
CA LEU A 9 -0.57 -15.91 -18.03
C LEU A 9 -1.20 -14.87 -17.09
N TRP A 10 -0.47 -13.80 -16.79
CA TRP A 10 -0.94 -12.69 -15.97
C TRP A 10 -2.22 -12.05 -16.53
N ASN A 11 -2.25 -11.71 -17.83
CA ASN A 11 -3.41 -11.10 -18.46
C ASN A 11 -4.61 -12.06 -18.57
N SER A 12 -4.36 -13.33 -18.87
CA SER A 12 -5.41 -14.35 -18.95
C SER A 12 -6.09 -14.58 -17.59
N ILE A 13 -5.29 -14.63 -16.53
CA ILE A 13 -5.79 -14.89 -15.17
C ILE A 13 -6.42 -13.63 -14.57
N GLN A 14 -5.89 -12.44 -14.85
CA GLN A 14 -6.51 -11.18 -14.46
C GLN A 14 -7.94 -11.03 -15.04
N LEU A 15 -8.18 -11.54 -16.25
CA LEU A 15 -9.51 -11.61 -16.86
C LEU A 15 -10.42 -12.64 -16.18
N GLU A 16 -9.86 -13.78 -15.75
CA GLU A 16 -10.59 -14.88 -15.13
C GLU A 16 -11.00 -14.59 -13.68
N VAL A 17 -10.12 -13.98 -12.89
CA VAL A 17 -10.42 -13.53 -11.52
C VAL A 17 -11.52 -12.46 -11.50
N ARG A 18 -11.53 -11.57 -12.51
CA ARG A 18 -12.58 -10.56 -12.67
C ARG A 18 -13.93 -11.17 -13.09
N ALA A 19 -13.89 -12.34 -13.72
CA ALA A 19 -15.08 -13.05 -14.21
C ALA A 19 -15.72 -13.96 -13.15
N LEU A 20 -14.95 -14.48 -12.19
CA LEU A 20 -15.44 -15.52 -11.27
C LEU A 20 -16.05 -15.01 -9.96
N GLY A 21 -15.79 -13.77 -9.54
CA GLY A 21 -16.38 -13.23 -8.30
C GLY A 21 -16.06 -14.02 -7.03
N ASP A 22 -15.12 -14.99 -7.11
CA ASP A 22 -14.69 -15.82 -6.00
C ASP A 22 -13.41 -15.26 -5.41
N ALA A 23 -13.54 -14.57 -4.27
CA ALA A 23 -12.42 -14.02 -3.53
C ALA A 23 -11.41 -15.11 -3.11
N GLY A 24 -11.85 -16.36 -2.90
CA GLY A 24 -10.97 -17.48 -2.56
C GLY A 24 -10.01 -17.84 -3.69
N SER A 25 -10.51 -17.94 -4.92
CA SER A 25 -9.68 -18.16 -6.12
C SER A 25 -8.69 -17.01 -6.36
N ALA A 26 -9.09 -15.77 -6.07
CA ALA A 26 -8.21 -14.61 -6.18
C ALA A 26 -7.07 -14.61 -5.14
N VAL A 27 -7.35 -14.97 -3.88
CA VAL A 27 -6.34 -15.08 -2.82
C VAL A 27 -5.28 -16.11 -3.19
N THR A 28 -5.71 -17.34 -3.55
CA THR A 28 -4.78 -18.42 -3.93
C THR A 28 -3.86 -17.99 -5.06
N TYR A 29 -4.38 -17.33 -6.10
CA TYR A 29 -3.57 -16.85 -7.21
C TYR A 29 -2.48 -15.84 -6.78
N PHE A 30 -2.85 -14.83 -6.00
CA PHE A 30 -1.89 -13.81 -5.57
C PHE A 30 -0.87 -14.37 -4.57
N GLU A 31 -1.25 -15.33 -3.73
CA GLU A 31 -0.33 -16.05 -2.84
C GLU A 31 0.69 -16.89 -3.63
N GLU A 32 0.22 -17.69 -4.61
CA GLU A 32 1.10 -18.48 -5.48
C GLU A 32 2.06 -17.58 -6.28
N SER A 33 1.55 -16.46 -6.80
CA SER A 33 2.37 -15.44 -7.49
C SER A 33 3.44 -14.88 -6.55
N ALA A 34 3.06 -14.47 -5.34
CA ALA A 34 4.00 -13.92 -4.36
C ALA A 34 5.06 -14.95 -3.96
N ASP A 35 4.67 -16.21 -3.75
CA ASP A 35 5.58 -17.28 -3.37
C ASP A 35 6.56 -17.67 -4.48
N PHE A 36 6.13 -17.60 -5.73
CA PHE A 36 7.03 -17.77 -6.87
C PHE A 36 8.03 -16.61 -6.95
N LEU A 37 7.55 -15.37 -6.90
CA LEU A 37 8.39 -14.17 -7.05
C LEU A 37 9.39 -14.01 -5.90
N LYS A 38 9.01 -14.37 -4.66
CA LYS A 38 9.94 -14.40 -3.49
C LYS A 38 11.15 -15.31 -3.70
N LYS A 39 11.02 -16.35 -4.54
CA LYS A 39 12.09 -17.33 -4.81
C LYS A 39 12.99 -16.92 -5.96
N VAL A 40 12.68 -15.83 -6.66
CA VAL A 40 13.51 -15.31 -7.75
C VAL A 40 14.51 -14.31 -7.14
N PRO A 41 15.80 -14.64 -7.00
CA PRO A 41 16.79 -13.71 -6.46
C PRO A 41 17.07 -12.68 -7.54
N THR A 42 16.55 -11.47 -7.38
CA THR A 42 16.72 -10.41 -8.37
C THR A 42 16.52 -9.03 -7.74
N ASP A 43 17.33 -8.09 -8.20
CA ASP A 43 17.18 -6.65 -7.93
C ASP A 43 16.31 -5.98 -9.00
N ASP A 44 15.61 -6.77 -9.81
CA ASP A 44 14.69 -6.30 -10.84
C ASP A 44 13.49 -5.59 -10.19
N LEU A 45 13.42 -4.27 -10.41
CA LEU A 45 12.40 -3.41 -9.84
C LEU A 45 10.97 -3.77 -10.30
N GLU A 46 10.81 -4.36 -11.49
CA GLU A 46 9.51 -4.80 -11.99
C GLU A 46 9.01 -6.02 -11.21
N ILE A 47 9.91 -6.96 -10.91
CA ILE A 47 9.60 -8.14 -10.08
C ILE A 47 9.29 -7.72 -8.64
N ILE A 48 10.08 -6.83 -8.05
CA ILE A 48 9.86 -6.28 -6.72
C ILE A 48 8.50 -5.56 -6.64
N HIS A 49 8.19 -4.74 -7.65
CA HIS A 49 6.90 -4.06 -7.74
C HIS A 49 5.75 -5.06 -7.81
N THR A 50 5.86 -6.06 -8.69
CA THR A 50 4.82 -7.08 -8.90
C THR A 50 4.58 -7.90 -7.63
N LEU A 51 5.66 -8.33 -6.95
CA LEU A 51 5.56 -9.03 -5.66
C LEU A 51 4.83 -8.18 -4.60
N SER A 52 5.22 -6.91 -4.48
CA SER A 52 4.59 -5.98 -3.53
C SER A 52 3.11 -5.77 -3.83
N VAL A 53 2.74 -5.68 -5.11
CA VAL A 53 1.33 -5.57 -5.54
C VAL A 53 0.55 -6.83 -5.21
N SER A 54 1.06 -8.02 -5.50
CA SER A 54 0.40 -9.29 -5.17
C SER A 54 0.16 -9.41 -3.66
N LEU A 55 1.16 -9.09 -2.83
CA LEU A 55 1.03 -9.08 -1.37
C LEU A 55 -0.04 -8.08 -0.91
N ASN A 56 -0.05 -6.87 -1.46
CA ASN A 56 -1.10 -5.89 -1.15
C ASN A 56 -2.50 -6.39 -1.55
N LYS A 57 -2.63 -7.12 -2.67
CA LYS A 57 -3.92 -7.64 -3.11
C LYS A 57 -4.44 -8.75 -2.20
N VAL A 58 -3.57 -9.64 -1.71
CA VAL A 58 -3.97 -10.60 -0.67
C VAL A 58 -4.38 -9.85 0.60
N GLY A 59 -3.61 -8.85 1.01
CA GLY A 59 -3.94 -8.00 2.16
C GLY A 59 -5.30 -7.32 2.03
N ASP A 60 -5.62 -6.74 0.85
CA ASP A 60 -6.92 -6.14 0.55
C ASP A 60 -8.04 -7.17 0.73
N LEU A 61 -7.90 -8.36 0.13
CA LEU A 61 -8.91 -9.42 0.19
C LEU A 61 -9.13 -9.92 1.63
N LYS A 62 -8.07 -10.11 2.41
CA LYS A 62 -8.16 -10.50 3.83
C LYS A 62 -8.79 -9.42 4.69
N TYR A 63 -8.49 -8.15 4.40
CA TYR A 63 -9.09 -7.01 5.10
C TYR A 63 -10.62 -6.98 4.88
N TYR A 64 -11.08 -7.14 3.63
CA TYR A 64 -12.51 -7.18 3.31
C TYR A 64 -13.23 -8.40 3.90
N ASP A 65 -12.51 -9.52 4.10
CA ASP A 65 -13.02 -10.72 4.77
C ASP A 65 -13.04 -10.59 6.31
N GLY A 66 -12.50 -9.49 6.86
CA GLY A 66 -12.42 -9.25 8.31
C GLY A 66 -11.26 -9.96 9.00
N ASP A 67 -10.41 -10.68 8.28
CA ASP A 67 -9.16 -11.25 8.80
C ASP A 67 -8.06 -10.18 8.83
N LEU A 68 -8.24 -9.22 9.73
CA LEU A 68 -7.37 -8.06 9.85
C LEU A 68 -5.93 -8.43 10.25
N GLN A 69 -5.74 -9.53 10.97
CA GLN A 69 -4.40 -10.01 11.33
C GLN A 69 -3.65 -10.59 10.13
N ALA A 70 -4.33 -11.38 9.28
CA ALA A 70 -3.72 -11.81 8.02
C ALA A 70 -3.48 -10.62 7.08
N ALA A 71 -4.43 -9.69 6.98
CA ALA A 71 -4.27 -8.48 6.17
C ALA A 71 -3.04 -7.69 6.58
N ARG A 72 -2.86 -7.48 7.89
CA ARG A 72 -1.67 -6.84 8.46
C ARG A 72 -0.39 -7.57 8.10
N SER A 73 -0.34 -8.89 8.24
CA SER A 73 0.83 -9.68 7.85
C SER A 73 1.21 -9.45 6.38
N TYR A 74 0.25 -9.46 5.47
CA TYR A 74 0.49 -9.27 4.04
C TYR A 74 0.92 -7.84 3.69
N TYR A 75 0.28 -6.82 4.26
CA TYR A 75 0.70 -5.43 4.08
C TYR A 75 2.11 -5.17 4.63
N PHE A 76 2.46 -5.73 5.79
CA PHE A 76 3.82 -5.62 6.33
C PHE A 76 4.86 -6.31 5.45
N GLN A 77 4.55 -7.48 4.88
CA GLN A 77 5.44 -8.13 3.93
C GLN A 77 5.68 -7.26 2.69
N SER A 78 4.62 -6.68 2.12
CA SER A 78 4.72 -5.75 0.99
C SER A 78 5.58 -4.52 1.33
N LEU A 79 5.35 -3.92 2.49
CA LEU A 79 6.12 -2.79 2.99
C LEU A 79 7.61 -3.13 3.11
N ASN A 80 7.94 -4.31 3.65
CA ASN A 80 9.33 -4.75 3.81
C ASN A 80 10.02 -4.97 2.45
N VAL A 81 9.34 -5.60 1.48
CA VAL A 81 9.87 -5.76 0.12
C VAL A 81 10.24 -4.40 -0.49
N ARG A 82 9.37 -3.39 -0.35
CA ARG A 82 9.65 -2.03 -0.86
C ARG A 82 10.78 -1.35 -0.09
N ARG A 83 10.85 -1.51 1.24
CA ARG A 83 11.92 -0.95 2.07
C ARG A 83 13.28 -1.50 1.68
N ASP A 84 13.38 -2.80 1.46
CA ASP A 84 14.63 -3.40 1.07
C ASP A 84 15.06 -3.00 -0.35
N ALA A 85 14.11 -2.88 -1.28
CA ALA A 85 14.37 -2.35 -2.61
C ALA A 85 14.94 -0.91 -2.60
N ILE A 86 14.39 -0.04 -1.75
CA ILE A 86 14.83 1.36 -1.61
C ILE A 86 16.22 1.49 -0.97
N LYS A 87 16.62 0.56 -0.10
CA LYS A 87 17.99 0.56 0.47
C LYS A 87 19.05 0.22 -0.59
N ASN A 88 18.69 -0.61 -1.56
CA ASN A 88 19.63 -1.14 -2.54
C ASN A 88 19.71 -0.29 -3.82
N HIS A 89 18.74 0.60 -4.06
CA HIS A 89 18.67 1.43 -5.26
C HIS A 89 18.33 2.89 -4.93
N PRO A 90 18.91 3.87 -5.66
CA PRO A 90 18.43 5.25 -5.61
C PRO A 90 16.93 5.28 -5.87
N SER A 91 16.15 5.75 -4.90
CA SER A 91 14.70 5.63 -4.94
C SER A 91 14.11 6.51 -6.02
N SER A 92 13.38 5.93 -6.96
CA SER A 92 12.57 6.73 -7.90
C SER A 92 11.39 7.35 -7.17
N PRO A 93 10.86 8.49 -7.65
CA PRO A 93 9.65 9.08 -7.06
C PRO A 93 8.45 8.13 -7.01
N SER A 94 8.31 7.26 -8.01
CA SER A 94 7.26 6.23 -8.03
C SER A 94 7.41 5.20 -6.91
N GLN A 95 8.64 4.79 -6.57
CA GLN A 95 8.89 3.86 -5.45
C GLN A 95 8.57 4.50 -4.10
N ILE A 96 8.88 5.78 -3.93
CA ILE A 96 8.55 6.55 -2.74
C ILE A 96 7.02 6.66 -2.55
N LEU A 97 6.29 6.92 -3.63
CA LEU A 97 4.82 6.92 -3.61
C LEU A 97 4.24 5.57 -3.22
N ASP A 98 4.77 4.49 -3.82
CA ASP A 98 4.32 3.14 -3.50
C ASP A 98 4.63 2.74 -2.04
N MET A 99 5.76 3.21 -1.49
CA MET A 99 6.10 3.04 -0.08
C MET A 99 5.08 3.74 0.82
N ALA A 100 4.76 5.00 0.53
CA ALA A 100 3.77 5.76 1.30
C ALA A 100 2.39 5.07 1.30
N VAL A 101 1.97 4.52 0.16
CA VAL A 101 0.73 3.73 0.07
C VAL A 101 0.79 2.46 0.93
N SER A 102 1.94 1.79 0.96
CA SER A 102 2.11 0.56 1.77
C SER A 102 2.11 0.86 3.27
N LEU A 103 2.74 1.98 3.68
CA LEU A 103 2.65 2.51 5.04
C LEU A 103 1.21 2.85 5.42
N ALA A 104 0.46 3.51 4.53
CA ALA A 104 -0.94 3.86 4.75
C ALA A 104 -1.82 2.62 5.01
N LYS A 105 -1.62 1.55 4.23
CA LYS A 105 -2.35 0.29 4.39
C LYS A 105 -2.05 -0.41 5.70
N VAL A 106 -0.77 -0.42 6.11
CA VAL A 106 -0.35 -0.94 7.42
C VAL A 106 -0.97 -0.12 8.56
N ALA A 107 -0.90 1.20 8.48
CA ALA A 107 -1.47 2.09 9.48
C ALA A 107 -2.99 1.93 9.60
N ASP A 108 -3.69 1.84 8.47
CA ASP A 108 -5.14 1.63 8.43
C ASP A 108 -5.55 0.31 9.11
N VAL A 109 -4.88 -0.80 8.79
CA VAL A 109 -5.20 -2.06 9.45
C VAL A 109 -4.82 -2.05 10.94
N ASP A 110 -3.71 -1.39 11.32
CA ASP A 110 -3.32 -1.21 12.72
C ASP A 110 -4.39 -0.44 13.51
N ARG A 111 -4.97 0.61 12.92
CA ARG A 111 -6.12 1.33 13.49
C ARG A 111 -7.31 0.41 13.69
N ASN A 112 -7.67 -0.37 12.68
CA ASN A 112 -8.85 -1.25 12.73
C ASN A 112 -8.72 -2.39 13.75
N ILE A 113 -7.49 -2.80 14.10
CA ILE A 113 -7.25 -3.76 15.19
C ILE A 113 -7.04 -3.10 16.56
N GLY A 114 -7.19 -1.76 16.66
CA GLY A 114 -7.13 -1.00 17.90
C GLY A 114 -5.75 -0.44 18.27
N ASN A 115 -4.74 -0.57 17.41
CA ASN A 115 -3.38 -0.04 17.63
C ASN A 115 -3.27 1.41 17.14
N GLU A 116 -4.06 2.31 17.69
CA GLU A 116 -4.20 3.68 17.18
C GLU A 116 -2.90 4.50 17.18
N ASP A 117 -2.08 4.39 18.22
CA ASP A 117 -0.81 5.13 18.28
C ASP A 117 0.16 4.67 17.18
N VAL A 118 0.20 3.36 16.91
CA VAL A 118 1.00 2.76 15.83
C VAL A 118 0.48 3.21 14.45
N ALA A 119 -0.84 3.30 14.29
CA ALA A 119 -1.45 3.80 13.07
C ALA A 119 -1.10 5.27 12.81
N ILE A 120 -1.19 6.13 13.82
CA ILE A 120 -0.82 7.54 13.73
C ILE A 120 0.64 7.69 13.32
N ASP A 121 1.55 6.94 13.95
CA ASP A 121 2.97 6.94 13.60
C ASP A 121 3.19 6.54 12.13
N GLY A 122 2.51 5.49 11.67
CA GLY A 122 2.59 5.02 10.29
C GLY A 122 2.06 6.04 9.26
N PHE A 123 0.93 6.69 9.55
CA PHE A 123 0.40 7.75 8.69
C PHE A 123 1.34 8.97 8.65
N GLN A 124 1.92 9.35 9.79
CA GLN A 124 2.90 10.45 9.85
C GLN A 124 4.19 10.11 9.10
N GLU A 125 4.67 8.86 9.17
CA GLU A 125 5.83 8.40 8.39
C GLU A 125 5.54 8.55 6.89
N ALA A 126 4.36 8.11 6.42
CA ALA A 126 3.95 8.23 5.03
C ALA A 126 3.87 9.70 4.57
N ILE A 127 3.30 10.59 5.39
CA ILE A 127 3.23 12.03 5.09
C ILE A 127 4.64 12.63 4.97
N LYS A 128 5.51 12.39 5.95
CA LYS A 128 6.90 12.91 5.94
C LYS A 128 7.65 12.46 4.69
N LEU A 129 7.44 11.22 4.27
CA LEU A 129 8.03 10.66 3.07
C LEU A 129 7.56 11.39 1.81
N LEU A 130 6.26 11.67 1.69
CA LEU A 130 5.70 12.40 0.55
C LEU A 130 6.03 13.89 0.57
N ASP A 131 6.08 14.54 1.74
CA ASP A 131 6.47 15.95 1.87
C ASP A 131 7.94 16.18 1.45
N SER A 132 8.79 15.18 1.69
CA SER A 132 10.22 15.22 1.29
C SER A 132 10.46 14.82 -0.17
N LEU A 133 9.42 14.36 -0.89
CA LEU A 133 9.56 13.88 -2.26
C LEU A 133 9.69 15.06 -3.23
N ILE A 134 10.81 15.12 -3.95
CA ILE A 134 11.06 16.10 -5.00
C ILE A 134 10.66 15.50 -6.34
N LEU A 135 9.79 16.20 -7.06
CA LEU A 135 9.34 15.85 -8.40
C LEU A 135 9.77 16.93 -9.40
N LYS A 136 10.07 16.50 -10.62
CA LYS A 136 10.34 17.40 -11.75
C LYS A 136 9.05 17.94 -12.33
N ALA A 137 9.12 19.08 -13.02
CA ALA A 137 7.94 19.76 -13.57
C ALA A 137 7.16 18.90 -14.58
N GLU A 138 7.84 18.01 -15.29
CA GLU A 138 7.25 17.08 -16.24
C GLU A 138 6.54 15.88 -15.58
N GLU A 139 6.73 15.63 -14.29
CA GLU A 139 6.17 14.49 -13.55
C GLU A 139 4.75 14.76 -13.02
N VAL A 140 3.92 15.45 -13.81
CA VAL A 140 2.58 15.93 -13.41
C VAL A 140 1.69 14.80 -12.88
N GLY A 141 1.75 13.60 -13.49
CA GLY A 141 0.97 12.45 -13.03
C GLY A 141 1.42 11.91 -11.67
N LEU A 142 2.71 11.96 -11.36
CA LEU A 142 3.23 11.57 -10.05
C LEU A 142 2.90 12.63 -9.01
N GLU A 143 2.92 13.92 -9.36
CA GLU A 143 2.52 14.99 -8.45
C GLU A 143 1.02 14.89 -8.12
N GLN A 144 0.16 14.66 -9.10
CA GLN A 144 -1.27 14.43 -8.83
C GLN A 144 -1.48 13.24 -7.90
N ARG A 145 -0.80 12.12 -8.15
CA ARG A 145 -0.86 10.93 -7.28
C ARG A 145 -0.37 11.24 -5.87
N ARG A 146 0.74 11.97 -5.74
CA ARG A 146 1.32 12.42 -4.47
C ARG A 146 0.32 13.23 -3.67
N LEU A 147 -0.31 14.23 -4.29
CA LEU A 147 -1.30 15.09 -3.64
C LEU A 147 -2.52 14.31 -3.16
N SER A 148 -3.06 13.41 -3.98
CA SER A 148 -4.20 12.58 -3.58
C SER A 148 -3.89 11.68 -2.38
N VAL A 149 -2.71 11.06 -2.36
CA VAL A 149 -2.29 10.22 -1.22
C VAL A 149 -2.04 11.07 0.03
N LEU A 150 -1.39 12.23 -0.13
CA LEU A 150 -1.14 13.16 0.97
C LEU A 150 -2.46 13.67 1.59
N GLU A 151 -3.44 14.03 0.77
CA GLU A 151 -4.76 14.47 1.21
C GLU A 151 -5.47 13.35 2.00
N PHE A 152 -5.49 12.13 1.45
CA PHE A 152 -6.04 10.96 2.14
C PHE A 152 -5.40 10.76 3.52
N LEU A 153 -4.06 10.76 3.59
CA LEU A 153 -3.31 10.56 4.84
C LEU A 153 -3.59 11.65 5.87
N LYS A 154 -3.70 12.91 5.43
CA LYS A 154 -4.01 14.05 6.32
C LYS A 154 -5.43 13.93 6.88
N ASN A 155 -6.39 13.50 6.06
CA ASN A 155 -7.76 13.25 6.51
C ASN A 155 -7.81 12.13 7.57
N GLN A 156 -7.03 11.06 7.40
CA GLN A 156 -6.93 9.98 8.39
C GLN A 156 -6.43 10.45 9.77
N LEU A 157 -5.64 11.53 9.83
CA LEU A 157 -5.20 12.13 11.09
C LEU A 157 -6.18 13.19 11.62
N ALA A 158 -6.90 13.89 10.73
CA ALA A 158 -7.85 14.94 11.09
C ALA A 158 -9.14 14.40 11.71
N GLU A 159 -9.59 13.20 11.33
CA GLU A 159 -10.80 12.53 11.86
C GLU A 159 -10.81 12.38 13.40
N LYS A 160 -9.68 12.60 14.09
CA LYS A 160 -9.53 12.53 15.55
C LYS A 160 -9.20 13.87 16.23
N GLN A 161 -9.18 15.01 15.52
CA GLN A 161 -9.25 16.32 16.18
C GLN A 161 -10.71 16.80 16.16
N PRO A 162 -11.57 16.39 17.11
CA PRO A 162 -12.76 17.15 17.36
C PRO A 162 -12.29 18.52 17.85
N ASP A 163 -12.65 19.54 17.09
CA ASP A 163 -12.49 20.96 17.38
C ASP A 163 -12.69 21.21 18.89
N SER A 164 -11.59 21.40 19.62
CA SER A 164 -11.62 21.82 21.01
C SER A 164 -11.79 23.33 21.06
N THR A 165 -12.89 23.84 20.52
CA THR A 165 -13.34 25.19 20.81
C THR A 165 -14.24 25.12 22.05
N PRO A 166 -13.82 25.70 23.20
CA PRO A 166 -14.73 25.87 24.31
C PRO A 166 -15.88 26.76 23.82
N ARG A 167 -17.11 26.24 23.80
CA ARG A 167 -18.29 27.09 23.71
C ARG A 167 -18.36 27.86 25.02
N ASP A 168 -17.86 29.09 24.99
CA ASP A 168 -18.05 30.02 26.09
C ASP A 168 -19.54 30.13 26.40
N HIS A 169 -19.90 29.63 27.58
CA HIS A 169 -21.18 29.87 28.21
C HIS A 169 -21.29 31.37 28.52
N VAL A 170 -21.91 32.13 27.62
CA VAL A 170 -22.46 33.44 27.99
C VAL A 170 -23.84 33.20 28.59
N SER A 171 -23.86 33.12 29.91
CA SER A 171 -25.07 33.22 30.73
C SER A 171 -25.79 34.53 30.40
N SER A 172 -27.12 34.46 30.21
CA SER A 172 -28.04 35.60 30.35
C SER A 172 -29.05 35.28 31.42
#